data_AF-A0A7X7GL17-F1
#
_entry.id   AF-A0A7X7GL17-F1
#
_cell.length_a   1.000
_cell.length_b   1.000
_cell.length_c   1.000
_cell.angle_alpha   90.00
_cell.angle_beta   90.00
_cell.angle_gamma   90.00
#
_symmetry.space_group_name_H-M   'P 1'
#
loop_
_entity.id
_entity.type
_entity.pdbx_description
1 polymer ?
#
loop_
_entity_poly.entity_id
_entity_poly.type
_entity_poly.pdbx_seq_one_letter_code
_entity_poly.pdbx_strand_id
1 'polypeptide(L)'
;MTDLLAGVRANPEEVEALASLAPAIIGAAAGPADVADAADGKNDLLAQAKELLENSELPESVKSTLQRVITFLDGSGGGGPDLPEPGAVVISQFLYPTIGKGCIGDSQDSVGTALAVAGPSHLPPPGPAAGQTGFVFTALGTAPAAGEQQQPLTLSWVNVSNGRTGTQPLTNDAKINPDGPTTLSTIADTGSGQVLAVISGGITTHDEGADPRSCTFLPTVGLVAVP
;
A
#
# COMPACT_ATOMS: atom_id res chain seq x y z
N MET A 1 -1.26 20.48 -26.20
CA MET A 1 -1.43 20.12 -24.78
C MET A 1 -2.53 19.07 -24.71
N THR A 2 -2.28 17.86 -25.22
CA THR A 2 -3.31 16.80 -25.28
C THR A 2 -2.78 15.37 -25.46
N ASP A 3 -1.47 15.10 -25.37
CA ASP A 3 -0.94 13.79 -25.82
C ASP A 3 0.18 13.22 -24.94
N LEU A 4 0.05 13.31 -23.60
CA LEU A 4 1.01 12.74 -22.64
C LEU A 4 0.48 11.50 -21.88
N LEU A 5 -0.72 11.01 -22.21
CA LEU A 5 -1.35 9.87 -21.50
C LEU A 5 -1.67 8.66 -22.41
N ALA A 6 -1.26 8.67 -23.67
CA ALA A 6 -1.65 7.61 -24.62
C ALA A 6 -0.77 6.35 -24.62
N GLY A 7 0.27 6.27 -23.78
CA GLY A 7 1.34 5.27 -23.95
C GLY A 7 1.42 4.11 -22.95
N VAL A 8 0.78 4.19 -21.77
CA VAL A 8 0.86 3.10 -20.78
C VAL A 8 -0.55 2.60 -20.49
N ARG A 9 -1.06 1.76 -21.39
CA ARG A 9 -2.10 0.82 -21.01
C ARG A 9 -1.38 -0.34 -20.34
N ALA A 10 -1.30 -0.31 -19.02
CA ALA A 10 -0.83 -1.48 -18.28
C ALA A 10 -1.76 -2.64 -18.66
N ASN A 11 -1.20 -3.73 -19.21
CA ASN A 11 -1.97 -4.92 -19.54
C ASN A 11 -2.52 -5.47 -18.21
N PRO A 12 -3.83 -5.77 -18.09
CA PRO A 12 -4.39 -6.35 -16.87
C PRO A 12 -3.60 -7.55 -16.35
N GLU A 13 -3.05 -8.38 -17.25
CA GLU A 13 -2.19 -9.51 -16.90
C GLU A 13 -0.83 -9.08 -16.33
N GLU A 14 -0.25 -7.96 -16.77
CA GLU A 14 1.01 -7.44 -16.23
C GLU A 14 0.82 -6.80 -14.84
N VAL A 15 -0.34 -6.16 -14.62
CA VAL A 15 -0.74 -5.62 -13.31
C VAL A 15 -1.03 -6.76 -12.33
N GLU A 16 -1.70 -7.82 -12.79
CA GLU A 16 -1.98 -9.02 -12.00
C GLU A 16 -0.69 -9.80 -11.69
N ALA A 17 0.25 -9.87 -12.65
CA ALA A 17 1.58 -10.43 -12.43
C ALA A 17 2.36 -9.63 -11.38
N LEU A 18 2.40 -8.30 -11.47
CA LEU A 18 3.05 -7.43 -10.47
C LEU A 18 2.36 -7.51 -9.10
N ALA A 19 1.03 -7.59 -9.06
CA ALA A 19 0.26 -7.79 -7.83
C ALA A 19 0.49 -9.17 -7.20
N SER A 20 0.64 -10.22 -8.02
CA SER A 20 0.97 -11.59 -7.59
C SER A 20 2.40 -11.75 -7.10
N LEU A 21 3.30 -10.85 -7.54
CA LEU A 21 4.69 -10.81 -7.10
C LEU A 21 4.85 -10.09 -5.76
N ALA A 22 3.88 -9.28 -5.32
CA ALA A 22 4.00 -8.55 -4.05
C ALA A 22 4.17 -9.49 -2.82
N PRO A 23 3.40 -10.59 -2.67
CA PRO A 23 3.65 -11.58 -1.61
C PRO A 23 4.99 -12.33 -1.77
N ALA A 24 5.44 -12.57 -3.00
CA ALA A 24 6.71 -13.24 -3.28
C ALA A 24 7.92 -12.35 -2.96
N ILE A 25 7.83 -11.04 -3.21
CA ILE A 25 8.86 -10.05 -2.86
C ILE A 25 8.93 -9.91 -1.33
N ILE A 26 7.80 -9.88 -0.64
CA ILE A 26 7.74 -9.85 0.83
C ILE A 26 8.28 -11.17 1.42
N GLY A 27 7.94 -12.32 0.83
CA GLY A 27 8.43 -13.63 1.24
C GLY A 27 9.94 -13.84 1.01
N ALA A 28 10.50 -13.28 -0.05
CA ALA A 28 11.94 -13.31 -0.32
C ALA A 28 12.76 -12.47 0.67
N ALA A 29 12.18 -11.39 1.19
CA ALA A 29 12.79 -10.59 2.27
C ALA A 29 12.78 -11.29 3.64
N ALA A 30 11.96 -12.35 3.80
CA ALA A 30 11.85 -13.15 5.03
C ALA A 30 12.73 -14.42 5.02
N GLY A 31 13.71 -14.52 4.11
CA GLY A 31 14.68 -15.61 4.05
C GLY A 31 15.52 -15.75 5.34
N PRO A 32 16.26 -16.86 5.52
CA PRO A 32 16.93 -17.18 6.78
C PRO A 32 17.82 -16.02 7.26
N ALA A 33 17.61 -15.65 8.54
CA ALA A 33 18.27 -14.55 9.20
C ALA A 33 19.77 -14.83 9.43
N ASP A 34 20.58 -14.47 8.44
CA ASP A 34 21.99 -14.14 8.61
C ASP A 34 22.22 -12.70 8.12
N VAL A 35 21.46 -11.75 8.67
CA VAL A 35 21.70 -10.30 8.49
C VAL A 35 22.55 -9.81 9.65
N ALA A 36 23.86 -10.04 9.52
CA ALA A 36 24.82 -9.10 10.08
C ALA A 36 24.64 -7.80 9.29
N ASP A 37 24.31 -6.71 9.99
CA ASP A 37 24.14 -5.35 9.48
C ASP A 37 23.05 -5.16 8.39
N ALA A 38 21.85 -4.76 8.83
CA ALA A 38 20.68 -4.51 7.97
C ALA A 38 20.87 -3.40 6.90
N ALA A 39 21.90 -2.57 7.02
CA ALA A 39 22.30 -1.63 5.98
C ALA A 39 23.02 -2.32 4.82
N ASP A 40 23.81 -3.36 5.10
CA ASP A 40 24.56 -4.12 4.11
C ASP A 40 23.63 -5.09 3.36
N GLY A 41 22.70 -5.75 4.07
CA GLY A 41 21.72 -6.66 3.44
C GLY A 41 20.78 -6.02 2.41
N LYS A 42 20.36 -4.76 2.63
CA LYS A 42 19.56 -3.99 1.65
C LYS A 42 20.37 -3.69 0.38
N ASN A 43 21.61 -3.23 0.57
CA ASN A 43 22.50 -2.92 -0.54
C ASN A 43 22.83 -4.19 -1.33
N ASP A 44 22.99 -5.32 -0.64
CA ASP A 44 23.25 -6.62 -1.25
C ASP A 44 22.04 -7.13 -2.06
N LEU A 45 20.82 -6.95 -1.57
CA LEU A 45 19.61 -7.37 -2.30
C LEU A 45 19.37 -6.51 -3.55
N LEU A 46 19.57 -5.19 -3.44
CA LEU A 46 19.49 -4.25 -4.57
C LEU A 46 20.63 -4.47 -5.57
N ALA A 47 21.83 -4.82 -5.11
CA ALA A 47 22.95 -5.17 -5.97
C ALA A 47 22.66 -6.46 -6.75
N GLN A 48 22.13 -7.49 -6.08
CA GLN A 48 21.71 -8.74 -6.72
C GLN A 48 20.58 -8.51 -7.73
N ALA A 49 19.58 -7.68 -7.40
CA ALA A 49 18.49 -7.34 -8.32
C ALA A 49 19.00 -6.60 -9.57
N LYS A 50 19.96 -5.68 -9.40
CA LYS A 50 20.64 -4.99 -10.51
C LYS A 50 21.41 -5.97 -11.39
N GLU A 51 22.20 -6.85 -10.78
CA GLU A 51 23.00 -7.86 -11.50
C GLU A 51 22.13 -8.85 -12.28
N LEU A 52 21.03 -9.32 -11.68
CA LEU A 52 20.06 -10.18 -12.37
C LEU A 52 19.39 -9.46 -13.54
N LEU A 53 19.06 -8.18 -13.37
CA LEU A 53 18.45 -7.38 -14.43
C LEU A 53 19.40 -7.16 -15.61
N GLU A 54 20.65 -6.81 -15.32
CA GLU A 54 21.71 -6.60 -16.31
C GLU A 54 21.93 -7.88 -17.14
N ASN A 55 22.00 -9.03 -16.47
CA ASN A 55 22.29 -10.33 -17.09
C ASN A 55 21.05 -11.06 -17.66
N SER A 56 19.85 -10.51 -17.51
CA SER A 56 18.61 -11.15 -18.01
C SER A 56 18.46 -11.05 -19.54
N GLU A 57 17.76 -11.99 -20.17
CA GLU A 57 17.38 -11.92 -21.60
C GLU A 57 16.05 -11.18 -21.84
N LEU A 58 15.70 -10.24 -20.95
CA LEU A 58 14.44 -9.50 -21.03
C LEU A 58 14.48 -8.45 -22.17
N PRO A 59 13.33 -8.15 -22.81
CA PRO A 59 13.22 -7.03 -23.75
C PRO A 59 13.65 -5.71 -23.12
N GLU A 60 14.27 -4.81 -23.90
CA GLU A 60 14.78 -3.52 -23.39
C GLU A 60 13.71 -2.67 -22.70
N SER A 61 12.47 -2.71 -23.19
CA SER A 61 11.36 -2.00 -22.54
C SER A 61 11.10 -2.48 -21.11
N VAL A 62 11.14 -3.79 -20.90
CA VAL A 62 10.98 -4.43 -19.59
C VAL A 62 12.18 -4.12 -18.70
N LYS A 63 13.40 -4.22 -19.23
CA LYS A 63 14.63 -3.85 -18.49
C LYS A 63 14.59 -2.40 -18.04
N SER A 64 14.23 -1.48 -18.93
CA SER A 64 14.15 -0.04 -18.62
C SER A 64 13.11 0.26 -17.55
N THR A 65 12.02 -0.50 -17.51
CA THR A 65 10.96 -0.34 -16.50
C THR A 65 11.43 -0.85 -15.15
N LEU A 66 12.03 -2.04 -15.10
CA LEU A 66 12.60 -2.61 -13.87
C LEU A 66 13.75 -1.75 -13.35
N GLN A 67 14.58 -1.19 -14.23
CA GLN A 67 15.64 -0.25 -13.84
C GLN A 67 15.07 0.99 -13.16
N ARG A 68 13.97 1.56 -13.69
CA ARG A 68 13.30 2.71 -13.06
C ARG A 68 12.72 2.38 -11.69
N VAL A 69 12.17 1.18 -11.52
CA VAL A 69 11.70 0.69 -10.22
C VAL A 69 12.88 0.56 -9.25
N ILE A 70 13.99 -0.04 -9.66
CA ILE A 70 15.21 -0.13 -8.85
C ILE A 70 15.75 1.25 -8.47
N THR A 71 15.82 2.17 -9.43
CA THR A 71 16.27 3.56 -9.24
C THR A 71 15.34 4.38 -8.35
N PHE A 72 14.04 4.05 -8.35
CA PHE A 72 13.09 4.61 -7.41
C PHE A 72 13.32 4.06 -5.99
N LEU A 73 13.51 2.74 -5.86
CA LEU A 73 13.72 2.05 -4.58
C LEU A 73 15.06 2.40 -3.91
N ASP A 74 16.11 2.64 -4.70
CA ASP A 74 17.42 3.07 -4.19
C ASP A 74 17.54 4.59 -3.99
N GLY A 75 16.53 5.35 -4.42
CA GLY A 75 16.46 6.81 -4.28
C GLY A 75 17.44 7.60 -5.16
N SER A 76 18.24 6.93 -6.00
CA SER A 76 19.27 7.58 -6.83
C SER A 76 18.71 8.37 -8.01
N GLY A 77 17.47 8.07 -8.43
CA GLY A 77 16.82 8.78 -9.53
C GLY A 77 16.32 10.17 -9.19
N GLY A 78 16.27 10.53 -7.90
CA GLY A 78 15.52 11.69 -7.44
C GLY A 78 14.03 11.62 -7.83
N GLY A 79 13.24 12.60 -7.39
CA GLY A 79 11.83 12.73 -7.77
C GLY A 79 10.81 12.18 -6.77
N GLY A 80 11.26 11.68 -5.61
CA GLY A 80 10.41 11.73 -4.42
C GLY A 80 10.15 13.20 -4.07
N PRO A 81 8.92 13.59 -3.67
CA PRO A 81 8.68 14.94 -3.16
C PRO A 81 9.67 15.24 -2.02
N ASP A 82 10.06 16.50 -1.87
CA ASP A 82 10.87 16.92 -0.73
C ASP A 82 10.19 16.43 0.56
N LEU A 83 10.99 15.88 1.47
CA LEU A 83 10.47 15.50 2.78
C LEU A 83 9.84 16.74 3.41
N PRO A 84 8.59 16.66 3.90
CA PRO A 84 7.95 17.79 4.55
C PRO A 84 8.81 18.30 5.70
N GLU A 85 8.70 19.59 6.03
CA GLU A 85 9.41 20.15 7.18
C GLU A 85 9.13 19.33 8.45
N PRO A 86 10.11 19.15 9.35
CA PRO A 86 9.90 18.43 10.60
C PRO A 86 8.65 18.93 11.36
N GLY A 87 7.66 18.05 11.53
CA GLY A 87 6.37 18.37 12.17
C GLY A 87 5.20 18.65 11.22
N ALA A 88 5.43 18.70 9.90
CA ALA A 88 4.35 18.68 8.91
C ALA A 88 3.79 17.25 8.77
N VAL A 89 2.46 17.14 8.69
CA VAL A 89 1.79 15.84 8.49
C VAL A 89 2.16 15.30 7.11
N VAL A 90 2.85 14.16 7.06
CA VAL A 90 3.15 13.47 5.80
C VAL A 90 1.97 12.57 5.44
N ILE A 91 1.06 13.07 4.60
CA ILE A 91 -0.02 12.26 4.01
C ILE A 91 0.41 11.81 2.63
N SER A 92 0.47 10.50 2.42
CA SER A 92 0.76 9.88 1.13
C SER A 92 -0.46 9.13 0.63
N GLN A 93 -0.99 9.51 -0.53
CA GLN A 93 -2.04 8.74 -1.19
C GLN A 93 -1.46 7.45 -1.76
N PHE A 94 -2.25 6.39 -1.77
CA PHE A 94 -1.89 5.18 -2.51
C PHE A 94 -1.87 5.49 -4.01
N LEU A 95 -1.04 4.75 -4.74
CA LEU A 95 -0.68 5.04 -6.13
C LEU A 95 -1.88 5.08 -7.07
N TYR A 96 -2.89 4.25 -6.80
CA TYR A 96 -4.10 4.17 -7.60
C TYR A 96 -5.29 3.75 -6.75
N PRO A 97 -6.50 4.26 -7.06
CA PRO A 97 -7.72 3.74 -6.48
C PRO A 97 -7.97 2.30 -6.94
N THR A 98 -8.73 1.55 -6.17
CA THR A 98 -9.12 0.17 -6.49
C THR A 98 -10.63 0.07 -6.69
N ILE A 99 -11.11 -1.04 -7.27
CA ILE A 99 -12.51 -1.31 -7.53
C ILE A 99 -12.96 -2.51 -6.71
N GLY A 100 -14.11 -2.36 -6.06
CA GLY A 100 -14.81 -3.42 -5.35
C GLY A 100 -16.13 -3.73 -6.05
N LYS A 101 -16.23 -4.91 -6.65
CA LYS A 101 -17.40 -5.30 -7.44
C LYS A 101 -18.59 -5.60 -6.54
N GLY A 102 -19.75 -5.02 -6.87
CA GLY A 102 -21.00 -5.23 -6.13
C GLY A 102 -20.97 -4.75 -4.67
N CYS A 103 -20.06 -3.84 -4.32
CA CYS A 103 -19.88 -3.38 -2.95
C CYS A 103 -20.95 -2.39 -2.47
N ILE A 104 -21.62 -1.68 -3.39
CA ILE A 104 -22.72 -0.75 -3.05
C ILE A 104 -24.07 -1.47 -3.16
N GLY A 105 -24.21 -2.33 -4.16
CA GLY A 105 -25.44 -3.04 -4.52
C GLY A 105 -25.12 -4.11 -5.56
N ASP A 106 -26.06 -5.01 -5.88
CA ASP A 106 -25.77 -6.19 -6.71
C ASP A 106 -25.19 -5.87 -8.10
N SER A 107 -25.49 -4.68 -8.61
CA SER A 107 -24.96 -4.13 -9.87
C SER A 107 -24.18 -2.82 -9.70
N GLN A 108 -23.86 -2.43 -8.47
CA GLN A 108 -23.23 -1.15 -8.14
C GLN A 108 -21.87 -1.37 -7.47
N ASP A 109 -20.82 -0.94 -8.16
CA ASP A 109 -19.43 -1.07 -7.74
C ASP A 109 -18.99 0.09 -6.85
N SER A 110 -18.04 -0.17 -5.95
CA SER A 110 -17.40 0.86 -5.12
C SER A 110 -15.99 1.17 -5.65
N VAL A 111 -15.58 2.43 -5.48
CA VAL A 111 -14.18 2.85 -5.64
C VAL A 111 -13.54 2.91 -4.26
N GLY A 112 -12.48 2.12 -4.07
CA GLY A 112 -11.67 2.13 -2.87
C GLY A 112 -10.50 3.10 -3.00
N THR A 113 -10.33 3.97 -2.00
CA THR A 113 -9.17 4.87 -1.91
C THR A 113 -8.41 4.61 -0.62
N ALA A 114 -7.09 4.70 -0.65
CA ALA A 114 -6.25 4.53 0.52
C ALA A 114 -5.24 5.66 0.68
N LEU A 115 -4.86 5.92 1.92
CA LEU A 115 -3.81 6.85 2.29
C LEU A 115 -2.99 6.30 3.45
N ALA A 116 -1.75 6.75 3.54
CA ALA A 116 -0.84 6.56 4.65
C ALA A 116 -0.52 7.92 5.29
N VAL A 117 -0.44 7.96 6.62
CA VAL A 117 -0.08 9.12 7.42
C VAL A 117 1.15 8.74 8.21
N ALA A 118 2.31 9.33 7.93
CA ALA A 118 3.49 9.08 8.74
C ALA A 118 3.38 9.78 10.09
N GLY A 119 3.82 9.10 11.13
CA GLY A 119 3.91 9.67 12.46
C GLY A 119 5.22 10.45 12.68
N PRO A 120 5.23 11.41 13.62
CA PRO A 120 4.13 11.75 14.52
C PRO A 120 3.03 12.58 13.83
N SER A 121 1.77 12.17 13.97
CA SER A 121 0.59 12.91 13.50
C SER A 121 -0.56 12.79 14.49
N HIS A 122 -1.37 13.84 14.59
CA HIS A 122 -2.52 13.90 15.50
C HIS A 122 -3.87 13.65 14.80
N LEU A 123 -3.90 13.40 13.49
CA LEU A 123 -5.13 13.38 12.69
C LEU A 123 -5.27 12.12 11.82
N PRO A 124 -6.48 11.50 11.77
CA PRO A 124 -7.59 11.58 12.74
C PRO A 124 -7.20 10.87 14.07
N PRO A 125 -7.65 11.35 15.25
CA PRO A 125 -7.25 10.76 16.53
C PRO A 125 -7.79 9.33 16.80
N PRO A 126 -7.00 8.47 17.47
CA PRO A 126 -5.59 8.67 17.76
C PRO A 126 -4.77 8.56 16.46
N GLY A 127 -3.91 9.54 16.21
CA GLY A 127 -2.99 9.50 15.07
C GLY A 127 -1.72 8.69 15.40
N PRO A 128 -0.92 8.35 14.38
CA PRO A 128 0.31 7.56 14.56
C PRO A 128 1.37 8.32 15.36
N ALA A 129 2.05 7.62 16.28
CA ALA A 129 3.21 8.13 16.99
C ALA A 129 4.47 8.14 16.12
N ALA A 130 5.57 8.74 16.62
CA ALA A 130 6.86 8.70 15.92
C ALA A 130 7.28 7.26 15.58
N GLY A 131 7.77 7.05 14.35
CA GLY A 131 8.10 5.72 13.84
C GLY A 131 6.90 4.85 13.45
N GLN A 132 5.67 5.32 13.64
CA GLN A 132 4.46 4.61 13.20
C GLN A 132 3.90 5.21 11.91
N THR A 133 3.10 4.43 11.21
CA THR A 133 2.30 4.88 10.08
C THR A 133 0.84 4.50 10.29
N GLY A 134 -0.05 5.47 10.14
CA GLY A 134 -1.49 5.23 10.08
C GLY A 134 -1.91 4.96 8.65
N PHE A 135 -2.68 3.90 8.40
CA PHE A 135 -3.23 3.57 7.10
C PHE A 135 -4.74 3.67 7.16
N VAL A 136 -5.35 4.32 6.16
CA VAL A 136 -6.80 4.49 6.08
C VAL A 136 -7.26 4.05 4.69
N PHE A 137 -8.32 3.26 4.65
CA PHE A 137 -9.00 2.84 3.44
C PHE A 137 -10.46 3.26 3.51
N THR A 138 -10.98 3.87 2.43
CA THR A 138 -12.39 4.27 2.31
C THR A 138 -12.99 3.65 1.05
N ALA A 139 -14.10 2.94 1.23
CA ALA A 139 -14.89 2.33 0.15
C ALA A 139 -16.05 3.24 -0.24
N LEU A 140 -15.87 4.06 -1.28
CA LEU A 140 -16.83 5.10 -1.62
C LEU A 140 -18.20 4.54 -2.02
N GLY A 141 -19.26 5.19 -1.53
CA GLY A 141 -20.65 4.87 -1.85
C GLY A 141 -21.23 3.67 -1.11
N THR A 142 -20.47 2.98 -0.25
CA THR A 142 -21.01 1.85 0.51
C THR A 142 -21.75 2.29 1.77
N ALA A 143 -22.51 1.38 2.35
CA ALA A 143 -23.03 1.47 3.72
C ALA A 143 -21.88 1.61 4.77
N PRO A 144 -22.21 1.96 6.03
CA PRO A 144 -21.27 1.93 7.15
C PRO A 144 -20.60 0.56 7.34
N ALA A 145 -19.42 0.57 7.97
CA ALA A 145 -18.71 -0.66 8.28
C ALA A 145 -19.54 -1.49 9.27
N ALA A 146 -19.71 -2.78 9.00
CA ALA A 146 -20.31 -3.69 9.96
C ALA A 146 -19.49 -3.74 11.26
N GLY A 147 -20.17 -3.97 12.38
CA GLY A 147 -19.51 -4.10 13.69
C GLY A 147 -18.49 -5.23 13.75
N GLU A 148 -18.66 -6.26 12.93
CA GLU A 148 -17.70 -7.34 12.72
C GLU A 148 -17.43 -7.49 11.22
N GLN A 149 -16.14 -7.56 10.85
CA GLN A 149 -15.72 -7.80 9.46
C GLN A 149 -15.68 -9.30 9.20
N GLN A 150 -16.61 -9.81 8.38
CA GLN A 150 -16.62 -11.22 7.95
C GLN A 150 -15.51 -11.49 6.92
N GLN A 151 -15.19 -10.48 6.12
CA GLN A 151 -14.03 -10.48 5.21
C GLN A 151 -13.09 -9.37 5.66
N PRO A 152 -11.89 -9.70 6.18
CA PRO A 152 -10.96 -8.69 6.64
C PRO A 152 -10.30 -7.97 5.46
N LEU A 153 -10.19 -6.65 5.59
CA LEU A 153 -9.28 -5.85 4.77
C LEU A 153 -7.93 -5.84 5.47
N THR A 154 -6.87 -6.23 4.78
CA THR A 154 -5.56 -6.44 5.40
C THR A 154 -4.51 -5.53 4.79
N LEU A 155 -3.72 -4.91 5.66
CA LEU A 155 -2.49 -4.22 5.34
C LEU A 155 -1.33 -5.21 5.40
N SER A 156 -0.48 -5.23 4.37
CA SER A 156 0.86 -5.81 4.42
C SER A 156 1.88 -4.74 4.06
N TRP A 157 3.01 -4.67 4.77
CA TRP A 157 4.01 -3.64 4.53
C TRP A 157 5.43 -4.14 4.76
N VAL A 158 6.37 -3.46 4.11
CA VAL A 158 7.81 -3.59 4.31
C VAL A 158 8.44 -2.20 4.37
N ASN A 159 9.30 -1.98 5.35
CA ASN A 159 10.18 -0.83 5.40
C ASN A 159 11.50 -1.21 4.69
N VAL A 160 11.67 -0.73 3.47
CA VAL A 160 12.83 -1.06 2.64
C VAL A 160 14.11 -0.35 3.09
N SER A 161 14.04 0.54 4.09
CA SER A 161 15.22 1.15 4.70
C SER A 161 15.84 0.31 5.81
N ASN A 162 15.07 -0.54 6.49
CA ASN A 162 15.55 -1.28 7.67
C ASN A 162 15.08 -2.75 7.74
N GLY A 163 14.31 -3.23 6.75
CA GLY A 163 13.86 -4.61 6.67
C GLY A 163 12.68 -4.97 7.59
N ARG A 164 12.12 -4.03 8.37
CA ARG A 164 10.92 -4.31 9.17
C ARG A 164 9.75 -4.64 8.25
N THR A 165 8.93 -5.60 8.64
CA THR A 165 7.74 -6.01 7.90
C THR A 165 6.57 -6.19 8.85
N GLY A 166 5.35 -6.13 8.35
CA GLY A 166 4.17 -6.46 9.15
C GLY A 166 2.93 -6.69 8.31
N THR A 167 1.98 -7.38 8.94
CA THR A 167 0.66 -7.63 8.38
C THR A 167 -0.37 -7.49 9.49
N GLN A 168 -1.43 -6.71 9.26
CA GLN A 168 -2.50 -6.52 10.24
C GLN A 168 -3.81 -6.09 9.56
N PRO A 169 -4.97 -6.42 10.15
CA PRO A 169 -6.26 -5.98 9.62
C PRO A 169 -6.44 -4.46 9.78
N LEU A 170 -7.21 -3.87 8.86
CA LEU A 170 -7.82 -2.56 9.03
C LEU A 170 -9.18 -2.75 9.70
N THR A 171 -9.48 -1.90 10.69
CA THR A 171 -10.70 -1.97 11.48
C THR A 171 -11.45 -0.63 11.50
N ASN A 172 -12.70 -0.65 11.92
CA ASN A 172 -13.53 0.54 12.14
C ASN A 172 -13.42 1.09 13.58
N ASP A 173 -12.49 0.60 14.41
CA ASP A 173 -12.38 0.96 15.82
C ASP A 173 -12.13 2.46 16.05
N ALA A 174 -11.41 3.09 15.13
CA ALA A 174 -11.13 4.54 15.16
C ALA A 174 -12.36 5.40 14.85
N LYS A 175 -13.46 4.80 14.37
CA LYS A 175 -14.72 5.50 14.03
C LYS A 175 -14.50 6.75 13.17
N ILE A 176 -13.60 6.65 12.18
CA ILE A 176 -13.27 7.76 11.28
C ILE A 176 -14.49 8.23 10.51
N ASN A 177 -15.36 7.29 10.11
CA ASN A 177 -16.58 7.60 9.39
C ASN A 177 -17.73 6.63 9.78
N PRO A 178 -18.35 6.86 10.95
CA PRO A 178 -19.32 5.91 11.52
C PRO A 178 -20.62 5.82 10.73
N ASP A 179 -20.98 6.87 9.99
CA ASP A 179 -22.21 6.95 9.19
C ASP A 179 -22.00 6.52 7.73
N GLY A 180 -20.81 6.04 7.39
CA GLY A 180 -20.46 5.62 6.04
C GLY A 180 -20.04 6.78 5.12
N PRO A 181 -19.36 6.50 3.97
CA PRO A 181 -18.91 5.20 3.49
C PRO A 181 -17.96 4.45 4.43
N THR A 182 -17.93 3.12 4.30
CA THR A 182 -17.06 2.24 5.09
C THR A 182 -15.63 2.75 5.04
N THR A 183 -15.11 3.11 6.20
CA THR A 183 -13.75 3.60 6.37
C THR A 183 -13.08 2.76 7.45
N LEU A 184 -12.03 2.04 7.06
CA LEU A 184 -11.25 1.18 7.93
C LEU A 184 -9.84 1.74 8.07
N SER A 185 -9.21 1.52 9.20
CA SER A 185 -7.88 2.03 9.48
C SER A 185 -7.07 1.13 10.40
N THR A 186 -5.76 1.34 10.42
CA THR A 186 -4.87 0.68 11.35
C THR A 186 -3.63 1.54 11.55
N ILE A 187 -2.94 1.39 12.69
CA ILE A 187 -1.65 2.03 12.95
C ILE A 187 -0.60 0.95 13.09
N ALA A 188 0.44 1.01 12.27
CA ALA A 188 1.54 0.05 12.26
C ALA A 188 2.84 0.69 12.75
N ASP A 189 3.63 -0.05 13.51
CA ASP A 189 4.99 0.34 13.91
C ASP A 189 5.99 0.03 12.79
N THR A 190 6.00 0.89 11.77
CA THR A 190 6.78 0.71 10.53
C THR A 190 8.26 1.04 10.69
N GLY A 191 8.64 1.81 11.72
CA GLY A 191 9.93 2.47 11.86
C GLY A 191 10.12 3.62 10.86
N SER A 192 11.13 4.46 11.12
CA SER A 192 11.58 5.52 10.20
C SER A 192 12.14 4.91 8.90
N GLY A 193 11.99 5.62 7.79
CA GLY A 193 12.46 5.19 6.47
C GLY A 193 11.37 5.05 5.41
N GLN A 194 11.68 4.36 4.32
CA GLN A 194 10.80 4.20 3.17
C GLN A 194 9.94 2.96 3.35
N VAL A 195 8.62 3.11 3.33
CA VAL A 195 7.67 2.02 3.54
C VAL A 195 6.86 1.79 2.27
N LEU A 196 6.88 0.55 1.79
CA LEU A 196 5.98 0.03 0.77
C LEU A 196 4.85 -0.73 1.47
N ALA A 197 3.61 -0.41 1.12
CA ALA A 197 2.41 -0.99 1.70
C ALA A 197 1.46 -1.50 0.61
N VAL A 198 0.75 -2.58 0.91
CA VAL A 198 -0.31 -3.15 0.09
C VAL A 198 -1.54 -3.33 0.96
N ILE A 199 -2.69 -2.86 0.48
CA ILE A 199 -3.99 -3.15 1.08
C ILE A 199 -4.75 -4.08 0.15
N SER A 200 -5.22 -5.19 0.67
CA SER A 200 -5.93 -6.23 -0.08
C SER A 200 -6.96 -6.93 0.80
N GLY A 201 -7.99 -7.50 0.19
CA GLY A 201 -9.03 -8.25 0.89
C GLY A 201 -10.41 -7.67 0.65
N GLY A 202 -11.27 -7.78 1.65
CA GLY A 202 -12.66 -7.36 1.54
C GLY A 202 -13.10 -6.47 2.67
N ILE A 203 -14.33 -5.99 2.55
CA ILE A 203 -15.03 -5.29 3.62
C ILE A 203 -16.37 -5.96 3.85
N THR A 204 -16.90 -5.79 5.05
CA THR A 204 -18.30 -6.06 5.38
C THR A 204 -18.98 -4.77 5.79
N THR A 205 -20.10 -4.45 5.14
CA THR A 205 -20.91 -3.27 5.40
C THR A 205 -22.28 -3.66 5.92
N HIS A 206 -22.91 -2.79 6.71
CA HIS A 206 -24.23 -3.07 7.27
C HIS A 206 -25.00 -1.77 7.47
N ASP A 207 -26.10 -1.62 6.73
CA ASP A 207 -27.11 -0.59 6.96
C ASP A 207 -28.15 -1.09 7.98
N GLU A 208 -28.75 -0.15 8.70
CA GLU A 208 -29.83 -0.47 9.63
C GLU A 208 -31.02 -1.09 8.88
N GLY A 209 -31.43 -2.30 9.27
CA GLY A 209 -32.56 -3.01 8.68
C GLY A 209 -32.26 -3.78 7.38
N ALA A 210 -30.99 -3.89 6.98
CA ALA A 210 -30.55 -4.70 5.84
C ALA A 210 -29.63 -5.85 6.29
N ASP A 211 -29.52 -6.90 5.47
CA ASP A 211 -28.53 -7.96 5.72
C ASP A 211 -27.10 -7.45 5.46
N PRO A 212 -26.07 -7.92 6.20
CA PRO A 212 -24.68 -7.54 5.94
C PRO A 212 -24.24 -7.88 4.52
N ARG A 213 -23.52 -6.95 3.89
CA ARG A 213 -22.95 -7.12 2.55
C ARG A 213 -21.44 -7.24 2.65
N SER A 214 -20.88 -8.32 2.10
CA SER A 214 -19.43 -8.52 2.00
C SER A 214 -19.00 -8.50 0.54
N CYS A 215 -17.88 -7.83 0.26
CA CYS A 215 -17.30 -7.76 -1.07
C CYS A 215 -15.77 -7.61 -0.99
N THR A 216 -15.06 -7.87 -2.09
CA THR A 216 -13.60 -7.75 -2.17
C THR A 216 -13.16 -6.62 -3.10
N PHE A 217 -12.00 -6.03 -2.79
CA PHE A 217 -11.34 -5.03 -3.62
C PHE A 217 -10.06 -5.63 -4.22
N LEU A 218 -9.71 -5.19 -5.43
CA LEU A 218 -8.39 -5.46 -5.98
C LEU A 218 -7.31 -4.84 -5.08
N PRO A 219 -6.10 -5.42 -4.98
CA PRO A 219 -5.03 -4.83 -4.18
C PRO A 219 -4.64 -3.42 -4.65
N THR A 220 -4.35 -2.53 -3.70
CA THR A 220 -3.78 -1.19 -3.97
C THR A 220 -2.46 -1.02 -3.23
N VAL A 221 -1.54 -0.24 -3.81
CA VAL A 221 -0.16 -0.07 -3.34
C VAL A 221 0.09 1.37 -2.89
N GLY A 222 0.74 1.52 -1.75
CA GLY A 222 1.10 2.80 -1.16
C GLY A 222 2.58 2.88 -0.86
N LEU A 223 3.13 4.09 -0.95
CA LEU A 223 4.51 4.42 -0.62
C LEU A 223 4.48 5.60 0.34
N VAL A 224 5.23 5.51 1.44
CA VAL A 224 5.29 6.56 2.45
C VAL A 224 6.68 6.65 3.05
N ALA A 225 7.18 7.87 3.19
CA ALA A 225 8.41 8.16 3.91
C ALA A 225 8.06 8.53 5.35
N VAL A 226 8.62 7.77 6.30
CA VAL A 226 8.46 7.98 7.74
C VAL A 226 9.69 8.73 8.28
N PRO A 227 9.52 9.91 8.89
CA PRO A 227 10.62 10.70 9.45
C PRO A 227 11.46 9.96 10.49
#